data_AF-A0A845F3W7-F1
#
_entry.id   AF-A0A845F3W7-F1
#
_cell.length_a   1.000
_cell.length_b   1.000
_cell.length_c   1.000
_cell.angle_alpha   90.00
_cell.angle_beta   90.00
_cell.angle_gamma   90.00
#
_symmetry.space_group_name_H-M   'P 1'
#
loop_
_entity.id
_entity.type
_entity.pdbx_description
1 polymer ?
#
loop_
_entity_poly.entity_id
_entity_poly.type
_entity_poly.pdbx_seq_one_letter_code
_entity_poly.pdbx_strand_id
1 'polypeptide(L)'
;MLEIKKTKKLKLMELHKDGELIQKLCRTCEVFKAPEEFYRKTEGYLRADCKECHRKIQNEYNRKIRDRRIVQNQNSRARKLWLDDTFTIEEYKELEKVANGSCMISGKKSNALQIDHVQAISKQWLGSTKGNLILVSDKVNNAKRDLSIFEFIESERSEGLVDKKQLKKTMEYLAEMNKMNLTQYINFLQEMEEYAKKSKDFFGR
;
A
#
# COMPACT_ATOMS: atom_id res chain seq x y z
N MET A 1 50.42 11.03 -10.18
CA MET A 1 50.00 10.97 -11.61
C MET A 1 48.47 11.02 -11.70
N LEU A 2 47.92 11.92 -12.52
CA LEU A 2 46.48 12.04 -12.76
C LEU A 2 46.11 11.26 -14.03
N GLU A 3 45.08 10.43 -13.95
CA GLU A 3 44.63 9.57 -15.05
C GLU A 3 43.12 9.64 -15.22
N ILE A 4 42.65 9.68 -16.47
CA ILE A 4 41.23 9.54 -16.78
C ILE A 4 40.97 8.12 -17.27
N LYS A 5 40.09 7.40 -16.57
CA LYS A 5 39.65 6.05 -16.91
C LYS A 5 38.20 6.06 -17.36
N LYS A 6 37.82 5.11 -18.22
CA LYS A 6 36.43 4.89 -18.62
C LYS A 6 35.92 3.58 -18.02
N THR A 7 34.75 3.61 -17.40
CA THR A 7 34.09 2.40 -16.90
C THR A 7 33.78 1.44 -18.05
N LYS A 8 33.96 0.13 -17.82
CA LYS A 8 33.86 -0.87 -18.90
C LYS A 8 32.49 -0.89 -19.58
N LYS A 9 31.42 -0.88 -18.79
CA LYS A 9 30.03 -1.07 -19.26
C LYS A 9 29.38 0.21 -19.77
N LEU A 10 29.48 1.30 -19.02
CA LEU A 10 28.77 2.55 -19.33
C LEU A 10 29.66 3.62 -19.95
N LYS A 11 30.97 3.34 -20.09
CA LYS A 11 31.97 4.27 -20.64
C LYS A 11 32.01 5.65 -19.94
N LEU A 12 31.49 5.72 -18.71
CA LEU A 12 31.55 6.91 -17.86
C LEU A 12 33.00 7.22 -17.47
N MET A 13 33.33 8.50 -17.42
CA MET A 13 34.67 8.98 -17.07
C MET A 13 34.87 8.98 -15.54
N GLU A 14 36.07 8.57 -15.14
CA GLU A 14 36.56 8.54 -13.78
C GLU A 14 37.94 9.19 -13.75
N LEU A 15 38.16 10.10 -12.81
CA LEU A 15 39.44 10.74 -12.58
C LEU A 15 40.13 10.05 -11.40
N HIS A 16 41.34 9.57 -11.64
CA HIS A 16 42.18 8.88 -10.67
C HIS A 16 43.43 9.70 -10.38
N LYS A 17 43.87 9.72 -9.13
CA LYS A 17 45.16 10.27 -8.71
C LYS A 17 45.92 9.18 -7.97
N ASP A 18 47.11 8.84 -8.46
CA ASP A 18 47.98 7.83 -7.83
C ASP A 18 47.28 6.46 -7.65
N GLY A 19 46.39 6.11 -8.59
CA GLY A 19 45.62 4.87 -8.57
C GLY A 19 44.29 4.94 -7.81
N GLU A 20 44.04 6.02 -7.06
CA GLU A 20 42.80 6.23 -6.29
C GLU A 20 41.78 7.05 -7.06
N LEU A 21 40.51 6.64 -7.01
CA LEU A 21 39.40 7.38 -7.61
C LEU A 21 39.13 8.68 -6.83
N ILE A 22 39.34 9.83 -7.44
CA ILE A 22 39.11 11.15 -6.82
C ILE A 22 37.82 11.81 -7.29
N GLN A 23 37.40 11.57 -8.53
CA GLN A 23 36.13 12.06 -9.06
C GLN A 23 35.54 11.09 -10.08
N LYS A 24 34.23 11.11 -10.19
CA LYS A 24 33.48 10.29 -11.13
C LYS A 24 32.39 11.11 -11.80
N LEU A 25 32.23 10.95 -13.11
CA LEU A 25 31.15 11.55 -13.87
C LEU A 25 29.81 10.87 -13.50
N CYS A 26 28.83 11.68 -13.11
CA CYS A 26 27.44 11.24 -12.96
C CYS A 26 26.81 11.03 -14.34
N ARG A 27 26.19 9.87 -14.57
CA ARG A 27 25.51 9.59 -15.84
C ARG A 27 24.27 10.47 -16.08
N THR A 28 23.59 10.89 -15.02
CA THR A 28 22.32 11.63 -15.17
C THR A 28 22.53 13.13 -15.31
N CYS A 29 23.36 13.73 -14.45
CA CYS A 29 23.57 15.19 -14.47
C CYS A 29 24.86 15.61 -15.17
N GLU A 30 25.68 14.64 -15.61
CA GLU A 30 26.92 14.89 -16.37
C GLU A 30 27.94 15.78 -15.65
N VAL A 31 27.89 15.81 -14.31
CA VAL A 31 28.84 16.53 -13.45
C VAL A 31 29.82 15.56 -12.81
N PHE A 32 31.11 15.90 -12.80
CA PHE A 32 32.13 15.21 -11.99
C PHE A 32 31.89 15.48 -10.51
N LYS A 33 31.71 14.41 -9.72
CA LYS A 33 31.52 14.50 -8.27
C LYS A 33 32.49 13.57 -7.55
N ALA A 34 32.74 13.85 -6.28
CA ALA A 34 33.56 12.99 -5.42
C ALA A 34 32.91 11.59 -5.26
N PRO A 35 33.68 10.51 -5.03
CA PRO A 35 33.17 9.15 -4.83
C PRO A 35 32.05 9.03 -3.79
N GLU A 36 32.13 9.84 -2.73
CA GLU A 36 31.20 9.88 -1.60
C GLU A 36 29.81 10.38 -2.01
N GLU A 37 29.71 11.11 -3.12
CA GLU A 37 28.45 11.57 -3.71
C GLU A 37 27.73 10.46 -4.48
N PHE A 38 28.26 9.23 -4.49
CA PHE A 38 27.63 8.06 -5.11
C PHE A 38 27.29 7.01 -4.04
N TYR A 39 26.22 6.25 -4.28
CA TYR A 39 25.93 5.08 -3.45
C TYR A 39 26.89 3.94 -3.79
N ARG A 40 27.48 3.32 -2.78
CA ARG A 40 28.26 2.08 -2.90
C ARG A 40 27.32 0.88 -2.89
N LYS A 41 27.52 -0.06 -3.80
CA LYS A 41 26.81 -1.34 -3.80
C LYS A 41 27.54 -2.37 -2.93
N THR A 42 26.85 -3.45 -2.56
CA THR A 42 27.39 -4.52 -1.71
C THR A 42 28.68 -5.12 -2.27
N GLU A 43 28.80 -5.20 -3.59
CA GLU A 43 29.98 -5.73 -4.27
C GLU A 43 31.10 -4.68 -4.44
N GLY A 44 31.02 -3.56 -3.71
CA GLY A 44 32.09 -2.56 -3.59
C GLY A 44 32.09 -1.46 -4.65
N TYR A 45 31.38 -1.62 -5.77
CA TYR A 45 31.36 -0.62 -6.85
C TYR A 45 30.40 0.54 -6.59
N LEU A 46 30.72 1.71 -7.15
CA LEU A 46 29.87 2.91 -7.08
C LEU A 46 28.76 2.87 -8.14
N ARG A 47 27.59 3.42 -7.81
CA ARG A 47 26.51 3.62 -8.78
C ARG A 47 26.91 4.60 -9.90
N ALA A 48 26.25 4.44 -11.05
CA ALA A 48 26.45 5.31 -12.21
C ALA A 48 25.96 6.75 -11.96
N ASP A 49 24.86 6.88 -11.23
CA ASP A 49 24.19 8.13 -10.92
C ASP A 49 24.56 8.59 -9.50
N CYS A 50 24.78 9.89 -9.31
CA CYS A 50 25.05 10.44 -7.98
C CYS A 50 23.84 10.27 -7.05
N LYS A 51 24.05 10.42 -5.74
CA LYS A 51 23.02 10.24 -4.70
C LYS A 51 21.77 11.08 -4.97
N GLU A 52 21.95 12.33 -5.36
CA GLU A 52 20.85 13.25 -5.68
C GLU A 52 20.03 12.78 -6.89
N CYS A 53 20.68 12.51 -8.03
CA CYS A 53 20.02 12.00 -9.22
C CYS A 53 19.33 10.67 -8.96
N HIS A 54 20.01 9.77 -8.22
CA HIS A 54 19.44 8.48 -7.84
C HIS A 54 18.18 8.65 -6.99
N ARG A 55 18.18 9.54 -5.99
CA ARG A 55 16.99 9.84 -5.18
C ARG A 55 15.85 10.38 -6.03
N LYS A 56 16.11 11.30 -6.96
CA LYS A 56 15.10 11.84 -7.88
C LYS A 56 14.45 10.72 -8.72
N ILE A 57 15.27 9.87 -9.34
CA ILE A 57 14.81 8.71 -10.13
C ILE A 57 14.01 7.74 -9.26
N GLN A 58 14.49 7.41 -8.06
CA GLN A 58 13.80 6.51 -7.15
C GLN A 58 12.45 7.08 -6.68
N ASN A 59 12.39 8.37 -6.36
CA ASN A 59 11.15 9.03 -5.95
C ASN A 59 10.12 9.02 -7.09
N GLU A 60 10.53 9.33 -8.31
CA GLU A 60 9.65 9.27 -9.48
C GLU A 60 9.15 7.86 -9.76
N TYR A 61 10.06 6.87 -9.73
CA TYR A 61 9.71 5.46 -9.88
C TYR A 61 8.70 5.03 -8.81
N ASN A 62 8.98 5.31 -7.53
CA ASN A 62 8.11 4.99 -6.40
C ASN A 62 6.73 5.65 -6.54
N ARG A 63 6.65 6.90 -7.04
CA ARG A 63 5.38 7.57 -7.35
C ARG A 63 4.60 6.83 -8.44
N LYS A 64 5.26 6.47 -9.55
CA LYS A 64 4.66 5.76 -10.68
C LYS A 64 4.10 4.38 -10.32
N ILE A 65 4.70 3.70 -9.35
CA ILE A 65 4.29 2.34 -8.95
C ILE A 65 3.54 2.29 -7.62
N ARG A 66 3.21 3.44 -7.02
CA ARG A 66 2.58 3.51 -5.69
C ARG A 66 1.32 2.68 -5.62
N ASP A 67 0.37 2.94 -6.50
CA ASP A 67 -0.95 2.29 -6.52
C ASP A 67 -0.81 0.79 -6.78
N ARG A 68 0.07 0.44 -7.74
CA ARG A 68 0.41 -0.96 -8.02
C ARG A 68 0.94 -1.67 -6.77
N ARG A 69 1.84 -1.06 -6.00
CA ARG A 69 2.36 -1.63 -4.76
C ARG A 69 1.26 -1.78 -3.70
N ILE A 70 0.38 -0.79 -3.57
CA ILE A 70 -0.74 -0.83 -2.63
C ILE A 70 -1.62 -2.06 -2.94
N VAL A 71 -2.07 -2.22 -4.19
CA VAL A 71 -2.89 -3.36 -4.63
C VAL A 71 -2.15 -4.68 -4.43
N GLN A 72 -0.90 -4.77 -4.89
CA GLN A 72 -0.08 -5.98 -4.74
C GLN A 72 0.10 -6.40 -3.28
N ASN A 73 0.26 -5.45 -2.37
CA ASN A 73 0.39 -5.74 -0.95
C ASN A 73 -0.91 -6.30 -0.37
N GLN A 74 -2.08 -5.75 -0.73
CA GLN A 74 -3.38 -6.28 -0.27
C GLN A 74 -3.63 -7.69 -0.82
N ASN A 75 -3.37 -7.93 -2.09
CA ASN A 75 -3.52 -9.25 -2.71
C ASN A 75 -2.54 -10.25 -2.11
N SER A 76 -1.30 -9.82 -1.84
CA SER A 76 -0.33 -10.69 -1.18
C SER A 76 -0.74 -11.09 0.24
N ARG A 77 -1.48 -10.24 0.98
CA ARG A 77 -2.00 -10.59 2.31
C ARG A 77 -3.09 -11.66 2.19
N ALA A 78 -4.03 -11.51 1.25
CA ALA A 78 -5.10 -12.47 0.99
C ALA A 78 -4.57 -13.82 0.53
N ARG A 79 -3.67 -13.80 -0.46
CA ARG A 79 -3.06 -15.02 -1.02
C ARG A 79 -2.29 -15.85 0.01
N LYS A 80 -1.62 -15.22 0.97
CA LYS A 80 -0.94 -15.93 2.08
C LYS A 80 -1.90 -16.74 2.95
N LEU A 81 -3.18 -16.38 2.94
CA LEU A 81 -4.25 -17.02 3.69
C LEU A 81 -5.18 -17.83 2.77
N TRP A 82 -4.81 -18.04 1.50
CA TRP A 82 -5.62 -18.76 0.51
C TRP A 82 -7.01 -18.15 0.29
N LEU A 83 -7.11 -16.83 0.43
CA LEU A 83 -8.34 -16.06 0.18
C LEU A 83 -8.27 -15.37 -1.18
N ASP A 84 -9.43 -14.96 -1.68
CA ASP A 84 -9.55 -14.20 -2.92
C ASP A 84 -8.67 -12.95 -2.91
N ASP A 85 -7.85 -12.80 -3.96
CA ASP A 85 -6.89 -11.72 -4.12
C ASP A 85 -7.10 -10.98 -5.45
N THR A 86 -8.38 -10.74 -5.77
CA THR A 86 -8.85 -10.25 -7.07
C THR A 86 -8.85 -8.73 -7.22
N PHE A 87 -8.46 -7.97 -6.20
CA PHE A 87 -8.44 -6.51 -6.24
C PHE A 87 -7.47 -5.96 -7.30
N THR A 88 -7.93 -5.00 -8.10
CA THR A 88 -7.22 -4.43 -9.25
C THR A 88 -6.83 -2.96 -9.05
N ILE A 89 -6.00 -2.42 -9.95
CA ILE A 89 -5.62 -0.99 -9.93
C ILE A 89 -6.82 -0.11 -10.28
N GLU A 90 -7.66 -0.58 -11.21
CA GLU A 90 -8.87 0.10 -11.65
C GLU A 90 -9.86 0.21 -10.50
N GLU A 91 -10.07 -0.86 -9.74
CA GLU A 91 -10.92 -0.85 -8.54
C GLU A 91 -10.34 0.02 -7.42
N TYR A 92 -9.02 0.07 -7.25
CA TYR A 92 -8.39 1.00 -6.30
C TYR A 92 -8.68 2.46 -6.65
N LYS A 93 -8.57 2.83 -7.93
CA LYS A 93 -8.88 4.19 -8.39
C LYS A 93 -10.36 4.52 -8.26
N GLU A 94 -11.23 3.56 -8.52
CA GLU A 94 -12.67 3.70 -8.28
C GLU A 94 -12.93 3.96 -6.78
N LEU A 95 -12.29 3.17 -5.91
CA LEU A 95 -12.41 3.32 -4.47
C LEU A 95 -11.92 4.69 -3.98
N GLU A 96 -10.79 5.20 -4.51
CA GLU A 96 -10.31 6.56 -4.24
C GLU A 96 -11.31 7.63 -4.68
N LYS A 97 -11.93 7.46 -5.85
CA LYS A 97 -12.95 8.37 -6.37
C LYS A 97 -14.21 8.38 -5.49
N VAL A 98 -14.67 7.21 -5.06
CA VAL A 98 -15.83 7.05 -4.17
C VAL A 98 -15.56 7.67 -2.80
N ALA A 99 -14.37 7.42 -2.24
CA ALA A 99 -13.95 8.02 -0.98
C ALA A 99 -13.81 9.55 -1.09
N ASN A 100 -13.41 10.07 -2.25
CA ASN A 100 -13.27 11.50 -2.54
C ASN A 100 -12.48 12.25 -1.45
N GLY A 101 -11.36 11.65 -0.99
CA GLY A 101 -10.53 12.20 0.08
C GLY A 101 -11.17 12.20 1.48
N SER A 102 -12.29 11.49 1.68
CA SER A 102 -12.95 11.30 2.96
C SER A 102 -12.88 9.84 3.43
N CYS A 103 -12.81 9.65 4.74
CA CYS A 103 -12.89 8.32 5.34
C CYS A 103 -14.29 7.73 5.14
N MET A 104 -14.35 6.49 4.65
CA MET A 104 -15.59 5.78 4.33
C MET A 104 -16.38 5.31 5.57
N ILE A 105 -15.85 5.47 6.78
CA ILE A 105 -16.59 5.19 8.03
C ILE A 105 -16.98 6.48 8.75
N SER A 106 -16.06 7.43 8.88
CA SER A 106 -16.27 8.65 9.67
C SER A 106 -16.75 9.85 8.86
N GLY A 107 -16.65 9.82 7.52
CA GLY A 107 -16.94 10.93 6.62
C GLY A 107 -15.90 12.06 6.64
N LYS A 108 -15.00 12.07 7.61
CA LYS A 108 -14.00 13.12 7.80
C LYS A 108 -12.96 13.10 6.69
N LYS A 109 -12.59 14.29 6.20
CA LYS A 109 -11.52 14.46 5.20
C LYS A 109 -10.18 14.00 5.78
N SER A 110 -9.37 13.35 4.94
CA SER A 110 -8.01 12.94 5.29
C SER A 110 -7.12 12.90 4.07
N ASN A 111 -5.88 13.36 4.24
CA ASN A 111 -4.83 13.27 3.21
C ASN A 111 -4.06 11.94 3.28
N ALA A 112 -4.37 11.09 4.25
CA ALA A 112 -3.67 9.83 4.53
C ALA A 112 -4.67 8.68 4.70
N LEU A 113 -5.52 8.48 3.69
CA LEU A 113 -6.42 7.34 3.64
C LEU A 113 -5.64 6.02 3.46
N GLN A 114 -6.12 4.98 4.12
CA GLN A 114 -5.54 3.64 4.12
C GLN A 114 -6.61 2.64 3.69
N ILE A 115 -6.20 1.60 2.96
CA ILE A 115 -7.09 0.49 2.64
C ILE A 115 -7.27 -0.37 3.90
N ASP A 116 -8.52 -0.63 4.24
CA ASP A 116 -8.94 -1.55 5.28
C ASP A 116 -9.95 -2.57 4.75
N HIS A 117 -10.01 -3.73 5.41
CA HIS A 117 -10.95 -4.80 5.09
C HIS A 117 -12.19 -4.69 5.96
N VAL A 118 -13.39 -4.65 5.37
CA VAL A 118 -14.68 -4.56 6.07
C VAL A 118 -14.85 -5.77 6.98
N GLN A 119 -14.68 -6.95 6.42
CA GLN A 119 -14.44 -8.20 7.14
C GLN A 119 -12.93 -8.41 7.24
N ALA A 120 -12.39 -8.36 8.46
CA ALA A 120 -10.96 -8.45 8.67
C ALA A 120 -10.36 -9.72 8.07
N ILE A 121 -9.25 -9.58 7.35
CA ILE A 121 -8.59 -10.70 6.65
C ILE A 121 -8.10 -11.80 7.61
N SER A 122 -7.81 -11.45 8.86
CA SER A 122 -7.43 -12.38 9.93
C SER A 122 -8.52 -13.41 10.23
N LYS A 123 -9.77 -13.10 9.89
CA LYS A 123 -10.91 -14.01 10.05
C LYS A 123 -10.95 -15.11 8.99
N GLN A 124 -10.13 -15.02 7.94
CA GLN A 124 -9.94 -16.09 6.94
C GLN A 124 -11.21 -16.51 6.18
N TRP A 125 -12.17 -15.60 6.02
CA TRP A 125 -13.38 -15.84 5.20
C TRP A 125 -13.46 -14.96 3.97
N LEU A 126 -13.09 -13.68 4.08
CA LEU A 126 -13.08 -12.75 2.95
C LEU A 126 -11.68 -12.22 2.70
N GLY A 127 -11.30 -12.22 1.41
CA GLY A 127 -10.01 -11.76 0.94
C GLY A 127 -9.99 -10.28 0.55
N SER A 128 -9.02 -9.93 -0.28
CA SER A 128 -8.84 -8.59 -0.84
C SER A 128 -9.60 -8.49 -2.16
N THR A 129 -10.87 -8.13 -2.07
CA THR A 129 -11.78 -7.94 -3.21
C THR A 129 -12.41 -6.54 -3.15
N LYS A 130 -12.87 -6.01 -4.28
CA LYS A 130 -13.57 -4.70 -4.29
C LYS A 130 -14.78 -4.64 -3.35
N GLY A 131 -15.38 -5.80 -3.08
CA GLY A 131 -16.55 -5.96 -2.22
C GLY A 131 -16.23 -6.06 -0.73
N ASN A 132 -14.95 -6.04 -0.33
CA ASN A 132 -14.52 -6.15 1.06
C ASN A 132 -13.50 -5.05 1.45
N LEU A 133 -13.13 -4.16 0.54
CA LEU A 133 -12.12 -3.13 0.77
C LEU A 133 -12.74 -1.73 0.83
N ILE A 134 -12.28 -0.93 1.80
CA ILE A 134 -12.69 0.47 2.00
C ILE A 134 -11.47 1.35 2.26
N LEU A 135 -11.64 2.67 2.10
CA LEU A 135 -10.64 3.66 2.47
C LEU A 135 -11.01 4.36 3.78
N VAL A 136 -10.16 4.24 4.78
CA VAL A 136 -10.36 4.80 6.11
C VAL A 136 -9.21 5.71 6.53
N SER A 137 -9.45 6.64 7.45
CA SER A 137 -8.35 7.41 8.04
C SER A 137 -7.49 6.52 8.94
N ASP A 138 -6.25 6.95 9.16
CA ASP A 138 -5.34 6.39 10.17
C ASP A 138 -6.02 6.20 11.54
N LYS A 139 -6.79 7.18 12.02
CA LYS A 139 -7.50 7.12 13.30
C LYS A 139 -8.50 5.96 13.34
N VAL A 140 -9.30 5.81 12.29
CA VAL A 140 -10.29 4.73 12.19
C VAL A 140 -9.60 3.38 12.03
N ASN A 141 -8.59 3.28 11.15
CA ASN A 141 -7.84 2.05 10.93
C ASN A 141 -7.17 1.54 12.21
N ASN A 142 -6.52 2.43 12.96
CA ASN A 142 -5.85 2.10 14.23
C ASN A 142 -6.82 1.66 15.32
N ALA A 143 -8.04 2.19 15.32
CA ALA A 143 -9.09 1.81 16.27
C ALA A 143 -9.72 0.46 15.90
N LYS A 144 -10.02 0.25 14.62
CA LYS A 144 -10.65 -0.97 14.10
C LYS A 144 -9.71 -2.18 14.15
N ARG A 145 -8.44 -2.02 13.76
CA ARG A 145 -7.44 -3.10 13.73
C ARG A 145 -7.94 -4.34 12.96
N ASP A 146 -8.09 -5.46 13.66
CA ASP A 146 -8.51 -6.76 13.17
C ASP A 146 -10.00 -7.05 13.44
N LEU A 147 -10.73 -6.08 13.99
CA LEU A 147 -12.18 -6.17 14.12
C LEU A 147 -12.83 -6.11 12.74
N SER A 148 -13.91 -6.85 12.54
CA SER A 148 -14.81 -6.59 11.43
C SER A 148 -15.59 -5.30 11.64
N ILE A 149 -16.32 -4.87 10.62
CA ILE A 149 -17.14 -3.66 10.72
C ILE A 149 -18.21 -3.77 11.81
N PHE A 150 -18.82 -4.95 11.99
CA PHE A 150 -19.83 -5.15 13.03
C PHE A 150 -19.23 -5.10 14.42
N GLU A 151 -18.15 -5.84 14.66
CA GLU A 151 -17.43 -5.80 15.94
C GLU A 151 -16.91 -4.40 16.25
N PHE A 152 -16.43 -3.68 15.23
CA PHE A 152 -15.94 -2.33 15.42
C PHE A 152 -17.07 -1.41 15.91
N ILE A 153 -18.22 -1.40 15.24
CA ILE A 153 -19.37 -0.55 15.59
C ILE A 153 -19.91 -0.87 17.00
N GLU A 154 -19.84 -2.13 17.41
CA GLU A 154 -20.27 -2.56 18.76
C GLU A 154 -19.21 -2.27 19.84
N SER A 155 -17.96 -2.00 19.45
CA SER A 155 -16.87 -1.75 20.38
C SER A 155 -16.79 -0.28 20.83
N GLU A 156 -16.33 -0.07 22.06
CA GLU A 156 -15.96 1.26 22.60
C GLU A 156 -14.93 1.98 21.72
N ARG A 157 -14.11 1.24 20.97
CA ARG A 157 -13.10 1.81 20.06
C ARG A 157 -13.73 2.62 18.92
N SER A 158 -15.01 2.43 18.62
CA SER A 158 -15.70 3.18 17.58
C SER A 158 -16.25 4.54 18.04
N GLU A 159 -16.18 4.85 19.33
CA GLU A 159 -16.79 6.04 19.90
C GLU A 159 -16.23 7.32 19.26
N GLY A 160 -17.12 8.15 18.72
CA GLY A 160 -16.76 9.39 18.01
C GLY A 160 -16.05 9.20 16.66
N LEU A 161 -15.94 7.95 16.17
CA LEU A 161 -15.28 7.59 14.90
C LEU A 161 -16.25 7.16 13.81
N VAL A 162 -17.49 6.82 14.13
CA VAL A 162 -18.48 6.34 13.17
C VAL A 162 -19.50 7.45 12.86
N ASP A 163 -19.63 7.78 11.59
CA ASP A 163 -20.77 8.54 11.09
C ASP A 163 -21.76 7.58 10.44
N LYS A 164 -22.95 7.42 11.03
CA LYS A 164 -23.93 6.42 10.58
C LYS A 164 -24.38 6.64 9.13
N LYS A 165 -24.48 7.90 8.69
CA LYS A 165 -24.94 8.23 7.34
C LYS A 165 -23.86 7.90 6.32
N GLN A 166 -22.60 8.22 6.61
CA GLN A 166 -21.46 7.85 5.78
C GLN A 166 -21.30 6.34 5.72
N LEU A 167 -21.35 5.67 6.87
CA LEU A 167 -21.24 4.22 6.92
C LEU A 167 -22.33 3.54 6.08
N LYS A 168 -23.60 4.00 6.17
CA LYS A 168 -24.69 3.49 5.32
C LYS A 168 -24.35 3.61 3.83
N LYS A 169 -23.88 4.78 3.39
CA LYS A 169 -23.46 5.00 1.99
C LYS A 169 -22.34 4.04 1.57
N THR A 170 -21.39 3.80 2.47
CA THR A 170 -20.30 2.87 2.22
C THR A 170 -20.80 1.43 2.11
N MET A 171 -21.73 1.01 2.96
CA MET A 171 -22.35 -0.31 2.86
C MET A 171 -23.19 -0.47 1.59
N GLU A 172 -23.89 0.58 1.16
CA GLU A 172 -24.63 0.60 -0.11
C GLU A 172 -23.69 0.45 -1.32
N TYR A 173 -22.58 1.19 -1.33
CA TYR A 173 -21.55 1.05 -2.36
C TYR A 173 -20.98 -0.38 -2.41
N LEU A 174 -20.62 -0.94 -1.26
CA LEU A 174 -20.07 -2.30 -1.22
C LEU A 174 -21.10 -3.35 -1.66
N ALA A 175 -22.37 -3.17 -1.29
CA ALA A 175 -23.45 -4.03 -1.76
C ALA A 175 -23.54 -4.02 -3.29
N GLU A 176 -23.52 -2.84 -3.91
CA GLU A 176 -23.51 -2.68 -5.36
C GLU A 176 -22.30 -3.39 -6.00
N MET A 177 -21.10 -3.25 -5.42
CA MET A 177 -19.89 -3.92 -5.91
C MET A 177 -19.98 -5.45 -5.86
N ASN A 178 -20.79 -6.00 -4.95
CA ASN A 178 -21.10 -7.41 -4.84
C ASN A 178 -22.36 -7.84 -5.61
N LYS A 179 -22.99 -6.95 -6.38
CA LYS A 179 -24.26 -7.20 -7.08
C LYS A 179 -25.38 -7.62 -6.12
N MET A 180 -25.38 -7.03 -4.94
CA MET A 180 -26.35 -7.26 -3.87
C MET A 180 -27.08 -5.96 -3.54
N ASN A 181 -28.30 -6.06 -3.02
CA ASN A 181 -28.88 -4.94 -2.27
C ASN A 181 -28.27 -4.85 -0.87
N LEU A 182 -28.51 -3.73 -0.18
CA LEU A 182 -27.93 -3.48 1.15
C LEU A 182 -28.23 -4.60 2.16
N THR A 183 -29.47 -5.09 2.20
CA THR A 183 -29.89 -6.16 3.13
C THR A 183 -29.17 -7.47 2.83
N GLN A 184 -29.10 -7.86 1.55
CA GLN A 184 -28.38 -9.06 1.13
C GLN A 184 -26.89 -8.99 1.50
N TYR A 185 -26.26 -7.84 1.30
CA TYR A 185 -24.85 -7.67 1.63
C TYR A 185 -24.59 -7.69 3.14
N ILE A 186 -25.46 -7.08 3.95
CA ILE A 186 -25.36 -7.16 5.41
C ILE A 186 -25.51 -8.61 5.88
N ASN A 187 -26.52 -9.33 5.38
CA ASN A 187 -26.72 -10.74 5.74
C ASN A 187 -25.51 -11.59 5.34
N PHE A 188 -24.97 -11.39 4.14
CA PHE A 188 -23.75 -12.05 3.69
C PHE A 188 -22.58 -11.83 4.65
N LEU A 189 -22.32 -10.58 5.07
CA LEU A 189 -21.26 -10.32 6.04
C LEU A 189 -21.52 -10.95 7.41
N GLN A 190 -22.79 -10.99 7.85
CA GLN A 190 -23.16 -11.63 9.12
C GLN A 190 -22.97 -13.16 9.07
N GLU A 191 -23.29 -13.80 7.95
CA GLU A 191 -23.00 -15.22 7.73
C GLU A 191 -21.49 -15.48 7.79
N MET A 192 -20.67 -14.66 7.13
CA MET A 192 -19.21 -14.77 7.19
C MET A 192 -18.66 -14.59 8.62
N GLU A 193 -19.26 -13.70 9.41
CA GLU A 193 -18.96 -13.57 10.84
C GLU A 193 -19.29 -14.83 11.64
N GLU A 194 -20.46 -15.41 11.40
CA GLU A 194 -20.89 -16.62 12.09
C GLU A 194 -19.97 -17.80 11.75
N TYR A 195 -19.59 -17.94 10.48
CA TYR A 195 -18.60 -18.94 10.06
C TYR A 195 -17.22 -18.69 10.69
N ALA A 196 -16.79 -17.43 10.82
CA ALA A 196 -15.55 -17.07 11.52
C ALA A 196 -15.55 -17.54 12.97
N LYS A 197 -16.66 -17.28 13.68
CA LYS A 197 -16.83 -17.70 15.09
C LYS A 197 -16.84 -19.22 15.22
N LYS A 198 -17.65 -19.93 14.41
CA LYS A 198 -17.72 -21.39 14.43
C LYS A 198 -16.37 -22.05 14.13
N SER A 199 -15.63 -21.51 13.16
CA SER A 199 -14.29 -22.01 12.81
C SER A 199 -13.30 -21.85 13.96
N LYS A 200 -13.31 -20.69 14.63
CA LYS A 200 -12.50 -20.43 15.82
C LYS A 200 -12.82 -21.39 16.96
N ASP A 201 -14.11 -21.59 17.24
CA ASP A 201 -14.55 -22.50 18.31
C ASP A 201 -14.18 -23.95 18.02
N PHE A 202 -14.26 -24.38 16.76
CA PHE A 202 -13.98 -25.75 16.35
C PHE A 202 -12.47 -26.05 16.24
N PHE A 203 -11.69 -25.14 15.66
CA PHE A 203 -10.26 -25.35 15.40
C PHE A 203 -9.32 -24.71 16.44
N GLY A 204 -9.86 -23.95 17.40
CA GLY A 204 -9.07 -23.31 18.47
C GLY A 204 -8.07 -22.27 17.96
N ARG A 205 -8.32 -21.66 16.80
CA ARG A 205 -7.45 -20.64 16.18
C ARG A 205 -8.08 -19.26 16.27
#